data_AF-A0A354TBB7-F1
#
_entry.id   AF-A0A354TBB7-F1
#
_cell.length_a   1.000
_cell.length_b   1.000
_cell.length_c   1.000
_cell.angle_alpha   90.00
_cell.angle_beta   90.00
_cell.angle_gamma   90.00
#
_symmetry.space_group_name_H-M   'P 1'
#
loop_
_entity.id
_entity.type
_entity.pdbx_description
1 polymer ?
#
loop_
_entity_poly.entity_id
_entity_poly.type
_entity_poly.pdbx_seq_one_letter_code
_entity_poly.pdbx_strand_id
1 'polypeptide(L)'
;MKHTYRLILRVTCAMLLLSNATLVLADLPQQRKALDELQAAKKAADPLPLLESAKTRITNANKGNKGGDKGDVIDKIDEAIQELQAGNRSKMEQKINAAIANLHQGKDKSKRPK
;
A
#
# COMPACT_ATOMS: atom_id res chain seq x y z
N MET A 1 -41.31 -9.80 42.65
CA MET A 1 -41.72 -10.00 41.24
C MET A 1 -41.19 -8.86 40.38
N LYS A 2 -39.96 -8.98 39.87
CA LYS A 2 -39.31 -7.96 39.01
C LYS A 2 -38.48 -8.69 37.93
N HIS A 3 -39.12 -9.62 37.24
CA HIS A 3 -38.52 -10.45 36.19
C HIS A 3 -38.76 -9.86 34.79
N THR A 4 -38.49 -8.57 34.60
CA THR A 4 -38.75 -7.87 33.32
C THR A 4 -37.58 -7.01 32.83
N TYR A 5 -36.35 -7.27 33.29
CA TYR A 5 -35.15 -6.50 32.88
C TYR A 5 -34.09 -7.32 32.14
N ARG A 6 -34.44 -8.47 31.56
CA ARG A 6 -33.51 -9.35 30.83
C ARG A 6 -33.64 -9.32 29.30
N LEU A 7 -34.44 -8.42 28.73
CA LEU A 7 -34.73 -8.42 27.29
C LEU A 7 -34.36 -7.13 26.52
N ILE A 8 -33.64 -6.17 27.13
CA ILE A 8 -33.19 -4.93 26.46
C ILE A 8 -31.68 -4.75 26.64
N LEU A 9 -30.90 -5.80 26.40
CA LEU A 9 -29.43 -5.79 26.52
C LEU A 9 -28.75 -6.38 25.27
N ARG A 10 -29.35 -6.24 24.08
CA ARG A 10 -28.79 -6.83 22.85
C ARG A 10 -28.71 -5.91 21.62
N VAL A 11 -28.92 -4.59 21.74
CA VAL A 11 -29.03 -3.73 20.54
C VAL A 11 -28.18 -2.45 20.56
N THR A 12 -27.29 -2.19 21.53
CA THR A 12 -26.74 -0.82 21.69
C THR A 12 -25.23 -0.64 21.83
N CYS A 13 -24.37 -1.55 21.35
CA CYS A 13 -22.92 -1.37 21.54
C CYS A 13 -22.00 -1.85 20.40
N ALA A 14 -22.37 -1.62 19.13
CA ALA A 14 -21.42 -1.77 18.02
C ALA A 14 -21.56 -0.70 16.92
N MET A 15 -22.17 0.45 17.23
CA MET A 15 -21.91 1.68 16.49
C MET A 15 -20.67 2.34 17.11
N LEU A 16 -19.47 1.97 16.63
CA LEU A 16 -18.24 2.79 16.69
C LEU A 16 -17.03 1.98 16.18
N LEU A 17 -17.18 1.29 15.05
CA LEU A 17 -16.00 0.89 14.29
C LEU A 17 -15.62 2.02 13.34
N LEU A 18 -14.84 2.94 13.93
CA LEU A 18 -13.81 3.75 13.29
C LEU A 18 -14.18 4.38 11.94
N SER A 19 -14.90 5.49 12.05
CA SER A 19 -14.65 6.69 11.26
C SER A 19 -13.16 7.04 11.30
N ASN A 20 -12.37 6.53 10.37
CA ASN A 20 -11.04 7.02 10.00
C ASN A 20 -10.68 6.56 8.56
N ALA A 21 -11.64 6.64 7.63
CA ALA A 21 -11.32 6.68 6.21
C ALA A 21 -10.75 8.07 5.90
N THR A 22 -9.53 8.29 6.38
CA THR A 22 -8.70 9.46 6.13
C THR A 22 -8.68 9.79 4.65
N LEU A 23 -9.07 11.04 4.39
CA LEU A 23 -8.60 11.91 3.32
C LEU A 23 -8.61 11.33 1.90
N VAL A 24 -9.58 11.81 1.13
CA VAL A 24 -9.55 11.91 -0.34
C VAL A 24 -8.14 12.33 -0.79
N LEU A 25 -7.42 11.39 -1.41
CA LEU A 25 -6.09 11.57 -1.97
C LEU A 25 -6.26 11.76 -3.48
N ALA A 26 -6.60 12.99 -3.88
CA ALA A 26 -6.90 13.36 -5.27
C ALA A 26 -5.66 13.40 -6.20
N ASP A 27 -4.56 12.75 -5.83
CA ASP A 27 -3.35 12.68 -6.65
C ASP A 27 -2.97 11.21 -6.93
N LEU A 28 -3.16 10.84 -8.20
CA LEU A 28 -2.61 9.70 -8.95
C LEU A 28 -3.28 8.32 -8.75
N PRO A 29 -4.41 8.05 -9.46
CA PRO A 29 -4.98 6.70 -9.57
C PRO A 29 -3.95 5.62 -10.00
N GLN A 30 -2.90 5.99 -10.74
CA GLN A 30 -1.83 5.05 -11.10
C GLN A 30 -0.98 4.63 -9.89
N GLN A 31 -0.66 5.56 -8.99
CA GLN A 31 0.11 5.25 -7.79
C GLN A 31 -0.69 4.36 -6.84
N ARG A 32 -2.00 4.64 -6.70
CA ARG A 32 -2.87 3.77 -5.89
C ARG A 32 -2.92 2.35 -6.43
N LYS A 33 -3.12 2.20 -7.75
CA LYS A 33 -3.11 0.88 -8.40
C LYS A 33 -1.78 0.16 -8.23
N ALA A 34 -0.65 0.86 -8.34
CA ALA A 34 0.66 0.27 -8.08
C ALA A 34 0.78 -0.25 -6.63
N LEU A 35 0.27 0.49 -5.63
CA LEU A 35 0.24 0.01 -4.25
C LEU A 35 -0.61 -1.25 -4.08
N ASP A 36 -1.77 -1.29 -4.71
CA ASP A 36 -2.66 -2.46 -4.65
C ASP A 36 -2.01 -3.69 -5.32
N GLU A 37 -1.33 -3.51 -6.46
CA GLU A 37 -0.59 -4.57 -7.15
C GLU A 37 0.61 -5.07 -6.33
N LEU A 38 1.37 -4.18 -5.68
CA LEU A 38 2.44 -4.56 -4.76
C LEU A 38 1.92 -5.36 -3.57
N GLN A 39 0.77 -4.99 -3.02
CA GLN A 39 0.13 -5.75 -1.94
C GLN A 39 -0.37 -7.12 -2.41
N ALA A 40 -0.89 -7.20 -3.64
CA ALA A 40 -1.33 -8.44 -4.25
C ALA A 40 -0.14 -9.39 -4.52
N ALA A 41 0.99 -8.86 -5.01
CA ALA A 41 2.19 -9.64 -5.34
C ALA A 41 2.69 -10.46 -4.14
N LYS A 42 2.64 -9.90 -2.93
CA LYS A 42 3.03 -10.62 -1.69
C LYS A 42 2.24 -11.92 -1.47
N LYS A 43 0.97 -11.95 -1.90
CA LYS A 43 0.05 -13.08 -1.69
C LYS A 43 -0.11 -13.97 -2.92
N ALA A 44 0.36 -13.52 -4.07
CA ALA A 44 0.18 -14.21 -5.33
C ALA A 44 1.03 -15.48 -5.42
N ALA A 45 0.48 -16.52 -6.05
CA ALA A 45 1.25 -17.70 -6.44
C ALA A 45 2.29 -17.33 -7.53
N ASP A 46 1.91 -16.43 -8.43
CA ASP A 46 2.79 -15.83 -9.45
C ASP A 46 2.87 -14.31 -9.25
N PRO A 47 3.89 -13.80 -8.53
CA PRO A 47 4.03 -12.38 -8.24
C PRO A 47 4.59 -11.54 -9.40
N LEU A 48 5.29 -12.16 -10.35
CA LEU A 48 6.04 -11.46 -11.39
C LEU A 48 5.19 -10.48 -12.22
N PRO A 49 4.03 -10.87 -12.78
CA PRO A 49 3.21 -9.95 -13.59
C PRO A 49 2.70 -8.75 -12.78
N LEU A 50 2.46 -8.93 -11.47
CA LEU A 50 2.03 -7.85 -10.59
C LEU A 50 3.17 -6.87 -10.30
N LEU A 51 4.38 -7.36 -10.13
CA LEU A 51 5.58 -6.52 -9.94
C LEU A 51 5.88 -5.69 -11.20
N GLU A 52 5.80 -6.29 -12.39
CA GLU A 52 6.02 -5.60 -13.67
C GLU A 52 4.92 -4.55 -13.95
N SER A 53 3.66 -4.88 -13.66
CA SER A 53 2.55 -3.94 -13.77
C SER A 53 2.75 -2.75 -12.83
N ALA A 54 3.09 -3.01 -11.57
CA ALA A 54 3.35 -1.95 -10.59
C ALA A 54 4.50 -1.04 -11.05
N LYS A 55 5.61 -1.61 -11.51
CA LYS A 55 6.75 -0.85 -12.09
C LYS A 55 6.28 0.04 -13.24
N THR A 56 5.54 -0.51 -14.19
CA THR A 56 5.00 0.21 -15.35
C THR A 56 4.12 1.39 -14.91
N ARG A 57 3.25 1.18 -13.92
CA ARG A 57 2.39 2.26 -13.39
C ARG A 57 3.17 3.37 -12.72
N ILE A 58 4.22 3.05 -11.96
CA ILE A 58 5.07 4.05 -11.32
C ILE A 58 5.88 4.85 -12.35
N THR A 59 6.42 4.16 -13.37
CA THR A 59 7.11 4.80 -14.51
C THR A 59 6.18 5.77 -15.24
N ASN A 60 4.94 5.35 -15.50
CA ASN A 60 3.96 6.11 -16.27
C ASN A 60 3.13 7.10 -15.44
N ALA A 61 3.22 7.05 -14.12
CA ALA A 61 2.58 8.04 -13.27
C ALA A 61 3.14 9.43 -13.66
N ASN A 62 2.26 10.41 -13.91
CA ASN A 62 2.68 11.77 -14.27
C ASN A 62 3.67 12.34 -13.21
N LYS A 63 4.59 13.22 -13.62
CA LYS A 63 5.51 13.95 -12.74
C LYS A 63 4.74 14.93 -11.83
N GLY A 64 3.90 14.43 -10.94
CA GLY A 64 3.47 15.16 -9.76
C GLY A 64 4.62 15.12 -8.76
N ASN A 65 5.13 16.27 -8.36
CA ASN A 65 6.32 16.48 -7.51
C ASN A 65 6.15 15.96 -6.05
N LYS A 66 5.23 15.00 -5.83
CA LYS A 66 4.78 14.48 -4.52
C LYS A 66 4.74 12.94 -4.45
N GLY A 67 5.04 12.24 -5.55
CA GLY A 67 5.36 10.82 -5.49
C GLY A 67 6.76 10.64 -4.90
N GLY A 68 7.06 9.50 -4.27
CA GLY A 68 8.44 9.19 -3.83
C GLY A 68 9.43 9.36 -4.97
N ASP A 69 10.72 9.37 -4.67
CA ASP A 69 11.71 9.28 -5.74
C ASP A 69 11.39 8.02 -6.55
N LYS A 70 10.90 8.22 -7.78
CA LYS A 70 10.36 7.12 -8.59
C LYS A 70 11.48 6.12 -8.88
N GLY A 71 12.72 6.61 -8.96
CA GLY A 71 13.92 5.76 -9.06
C GLY A 71 13.99 4.81 -7.88
N ASP A 72 14.00 5.34 -6.65
CA ASP A 72 14.07 4.52 -5.43
C ASP A 72 12.94 3.48 -5.34
N VAL A 73 11.73 3.80 -5.84
CA VAL A 73 10.62 2.83 -5.86
C VAL A 73 10.85 1.76 -6.92
N ILE A 74 11.22 2.15 -8.14
CA ILE A 74 11.47 1.23 -9.25
C ILE A 74 12.63 0.30 -8.92
N ASP A 75 13.72 0.81 -8.36
CA ASP A 75 14.88 0.02 -7.95
C ASP A 75 14.49 -1.04 -6.93
N LYS A 76 13.61 -0.71 -5.96
CA LYS A 76 13.10 -1.70 -5.00
C LYS A 76 12.18 -2.73 -5.62
N ILE A 77 11.44 -2.38 -6.69
CA ILE A 77 10.66 -3.37 -7.44
C ILE A 77 11.59 -4.29 -8.22
N ASP A 78 12.66 -3.77 -8.82
CA ASP A 78 13.65 -4.59 -9.54
C ASP A 78 14.41 -5.52 -8.60
N GLU A 79 14.81 -5.04 -7.42
CA GLU A 79 15.36 -5.89 -6.36
C GLU A 79 14.35 -6.99 -5.95
N ALA A 80 13.06 -6.69 -5.89
CA ALA A 80 12.04 -7.70 -5.58
C ALA A 80 11.93 -8.78 -6.66
N ILE A 81 11.99 -8.38 -7.94
CA ILE A 81 11.97 -9.29 -9.09
C ILE A 81 13.21 -10.19 -9.07
N GLN A 82 14.39 -9.65 -8.80
CA GLN A 82 15.63 -10.43 -8.67
C GLN A 82 15.53 -11.46 -7.55
N GLU A 83 15.01 -11.08 -6.38
CA GLU A 83 14.83 -12.00 -5.26
C GLU A 83 13.77 -13.07 -5.57
N LEU A 84 12.71 -12.73 -6.31
CA LEU A 84 11.73 -13.70 -6.79
C LEU A 84 12.37 -14.73 -7.74
N GLN A 85 13.18 -14.27 -8.70
CA GLN A 85 13.90 -15.13 -9.64
C GLN A 85 14.92 -16.04 -8.94
N ALA A 86 15.51 -15.56 -7.83
CA ALA A 86 16.39 -16.34 -6.97
C ALA A 86 15.64 -17.32 -6.03
N GLY A 87 14.29 -17.34 -6.05
CA GLY A 87 13.47 -18.16 -5.16
C GLY A 87 13.36 -17.63 -3.72
N ASN A 88 13.87 -16.43 -3.44
CA ASN A 88 13.93 -15.82 -2.11
C ASN A 88 12.66 -15.04 -1.78
N ARG A 89 11.54 -15.74 -1.60
CA ARG A 89 10.23 -15.10 -1.39
C ARG A 89 10.20 -14.12 -0.19
N SER A 90 10.87 -14.46 0.91
CA SER A 90 10.93 -13.55 2.08
C SER A 90 11.64 -12.23 1.77
N LYS A 91 12.75 -12.27 1.02
CA LYS A 91 13.46 -11.06 0.61
C LYS A 91 12.67 -10.26 -0.41
N MET A 92 12.02 -10.92 -1.37
CA MET A 92 11.07 -10.26 -2.29
C MET A 92 10.03 -9.44 -1.51
N GLU A 93 9.40 -10.02 -0.48
CA GLU A 93 8.42 -9.30 0.35
C GLU A 93 9.03 -8.10 1.10
N GLN A 94 10.27 -8.21 1.58
CA GLN A 94 10.99 -7.08 2.20
C GLN A 94 11.21 -5.94 1.19
N LYS A 95 11.62 -6.26 -0.03
CA LYS A 95 11.80 -5.27 -1.11
C LYS A 95 10.48 -4.62 -1.51
N ILE A 96 9.39 -5.39 -1.59
CA ILE A 96 8.04 -4.85 -1.81
C ILE A 96 7.65 -3.87 -0.69
N ASN A 97 7.89 -4.22 0.58
CA ASN A 97 7.58 -3.31 1.69
C ASN A 97 8.40 -2.01 1.62
N ALA A 98 9.67 -2.09 1.21
CA ALA A 98 10.52 -0.91 0.99
C ALA A 98 10.00 -0.03 -0.15
N ALA A 99 9.57 -0.62 -1.28
CA ALA A 99 8.96 0.11 -2.38
C ALA A 99 7.69 0.86 -1.94
N ILE A 100 6.81 0.19 -1.17
CA ILE A 100 5.60 0.80 -0.59
C ILE A 100 5.96 1.97 0.35
N ALA A 101 6.97 1.79 1.21
CA ALA A 101 7.42 2.85 2.10
C ALA A 101 7.94 4.07 1.33
N ASN A 102 8.74 3.85 0.28
CA ASN A 102 9.25 4.92 -0.58
C ASN A 102 8.13 5.67 -1.31
N LEU A 103 7.09 4.96 -1.77
CA LEU A 103 5.90 5.55 -2.35
C LEU A 103 5.13 6.45 -1.38
N HIS A 104 5.12 6.11 -0.09
CA HIS A 104 4.51 6.94 0.95
C HIS A 104 5.39 8.13 1.34
N GLN A 105 6.72 7.96 1.44
CA GLN A 105 7.67 9.01 1.86
C GLN A 105 7.77 10.18 0.88
N GLY A 106 7.43 10.00 -0.40
CA GLY A 106 7.32 11.11 -1.35
C GLY A 106 6.36 12.22 -0.94
N LYS A 107 5.40 11.91 -0.07
CA LYS A 107 4.47 12.89 0.50
C LYS A 107 5.14 13.81 1.53
N ASP A 108 6.16 13.31 2.24
CA ASP A 108 6.76 13.99 3.40
C ASP A 108 8.02 14.79 3.06
N LYS A 109 8.70 14.51 1.95
CA LYS A 109 9.92 15.27 1.54
C LYS A 109 9.64 16.72 1.09
N SER A 110 8.39 17.18 1.09
CA SER A 110 8.06 18.61 0.94
C SER A 110 8.56 19.49 2.11
N LYS A 111 9.09 18.88 3.19
CA LYS A 111 9.65 19.56 4.37
C LYS A 111 11.17 19.38 4.59
N ARG A 112 12.00 19.23 3.55
CA ARG A 112 13.45 19.38 3.75
C ARG A 112 13.82 20.87 3.69
N PRO A 113 14.24 21.51 4.80
CA PRO A 113 14.80 22.85 4.73
C PRO A 113 16.12 22.79 3.93
N LYS A 114 16.30 23.81 3.08
CA LYS A 114 17.51 24.05 2.29
C LYS A 114 18.73 24.25 3.17
#